data_AF-A0A2K0T3X5-F1
#
_entry.id   AF-A0A2K0T3X5-F1
#
_cell.length_a   1.000
_cell.length_b   1.000
_cell.length_c   1.000
_cell.angle_alpha   90.00
_cell.angle_beta   90.00
_cell.angle_gamma   90.00
#
_symmetry.space_group_name_H-M   'P 1'
#
loop_
_entity.id
_entity.type
_entity.pdbx_description
1 polymer ?
#
loop_
_entity_poly.entity_id
_entity_poly.type
_entity_poly.pdbx_seq_one_letter_code
_entity_poly.pdbx_strand_id
1 'polypeptide(L)'
;MLYLSFMTLVTLFLYMVAELSAVGQVVNALTGLDGLPVIIVECVVTTIYTSLGGFRISFLTDVIQGAMVVGLIIIATITIGVKAEIDRDLIDSSGLTKASLVGWQLVYILPVAVLTNDFFLSNFWLRTFSSKTDKDLWIGVSVATVAVLCILTLVGATGLIAAWTGAWPGESDIDGSLAFFALLEQLPNWVVGIVLVMVVSLSVSAFDSLQSAMISSASNDLFRNRLNIWIIRVLVVLIIIPTVVIALKAPSILQIFLISDLASAATIPPLCLGLIDGFYWWRGFEVVVGGLGGILTVFIYGTIYYGDAKSGGELILLEQGLYAGDWGAFGAFVAAPVGGIIWGFIALVVRLSVQFVRAKSRGERFDALDRPIADAEAEEDDAQLVTEVHAPVAGKFF
;
A
#
# COMPACT_ATOMS: atom_id res chain seq x y z
N MET A 1 6.74 -12.13 -13.98
CA MET A 1 7.84 -11.28 -13.48
C MET A 1 7.65 -9.84 -13.93
N LEU A 2 7.91 -9.45 -15.19
CA LEU A 2 7.82 -8.03 -15.62
C LEU A 2 6.50 -7.30 -15.25
N TYR A 3 5.34 -7.94 -15.42
CA TYR A 3 4.06 -7.33 -15.03
C TYR A 3 3.97 -7.06 -13.53
N LEU A 4 4.28 -8.05 -12.68
CA LEU A 4 4.23 -7.90 -11.23
C LEU A 4 5.21 -6.83 -10.77
N SER A 5 6.42 -6.81 -11.31
CA SER A 5 7.44 -5.82 -10.97
C SER A 5 7.05 -4.42 -11.42
N PHE A 6 6.38 -4.30 -12.57
CA PHE A 6 5.78 -3.02 -12.97
C PHE A 6 4.70 -2.57 -11.98
N MET A 7 3.78 -3.46 -11.59
CA MET A 7 2.75 -3.16 -10.58
C MET A 7 3.39 -2.73 -9.25
N THR A 8 4.39 -3.46 -8.76
CA THR A 8 5.16 -3.10 -7.55
C THR A 8 5.75 -1.70 -7.65
N LEU A 9 6.43 -1.39 -8.75
CA LEU A 9 7.08 -0.09 -8.93
C LEU A 9 6.06 1.06 -9.01
N VAL A 10 4.91 0.83 -9.66
CA VAL A 10 3.81 1.81 -9.72
C VAL A 10 3.21 2.02 -8.33
N THR A 11 2.93 0.95 -7.57
CA THR A 11 2.44 1.03 -6.19
C THR A 11 3.40 1.83 -5.31
N LEU A 12 4.70 1.50 -5.32
CA LEU A 12 5.71 2.24 -4.56
C LEU A 12 5.78 3.71 -4.99
N PHE A 13 5.66 4.00 -6.28
CA PHE A 13 5.63 5.37 -6.79
C PHE A 13 4.42 6.15 -6.29
N LEU A 14 3.20 5.57 -6.35
CA LEU A 14 1.99 6.22 -5.85
C LEU A 14 2.05 6.46 -4.33
N TYR A 15 2.60 5.51 -3.57
CA TYR A 15 2.84 5.67 -2.14
C TYR A 15 3.81 6.83 -1.86
N MET A 16 4.91 6.92 -2.60
CA MET A 16 5.84 8.04 -2.48
C MET A 16 5.16 9.39 -2.79
N VAL A 17 4.26 9.45 -3.77
CA VAL A 17 3.49 10.67 -4.07
C VAL A 17 2.56 11.01 -2.90
N ALA A 18 1.84 10.01 -2.38
CA ALA A 18 0.89 10.19 -1.29
C ALA A 18 1.58 10.68 -0.01
N GLU A 19 2.72 10.10 0.36
CA GLU A 19 3.52 10.51 1.53
C GLU A 19 4.00 11.96 1.43
N LEU A 20 4.62 12.34 0.31
CA LEU A 20 5.10 13.71 0.12
C LEU A 20 3.95 14.73 0.09
N SER A 21 2.80 14.34 -0.48
CA SER A 21 1.59 15.18 -0.49
C SER A 21 1.07 15.38 0.94
N ALA A 22 1.05 14.32 1.76
CA ALA A 22 0.65 14.38 3.16
C ALA A 22 1.51 15.36 3.97
N VAL A 23 2.84 15.28 3.86
CA VAL A 23 3.73 16.24 4.54
C VAL A 23 3.46 17.67 4.09
N GLY A 24 3.31 17.90 2.78
CA GLY A 24 3.00 19.22 2.23
C GLY A 24 1.71 19.80 2.84
N GLN A 25 0.65 19.00 2.91
CA GLN A 25 -0.63 19.41 3.48
C GLN A 25 -0.55 19.67 4.97
N VAL A 26 0.16 18.83 5.74
CA VAL A 26 0.33 19.03 7.19
C VAL A 26 1.14 20.30 7.49
N VAL A 27 2.24 20.53 6.77
CA VAL A 27 3.06 21.75 6.94
C VAL A 27 2.22 22.99 6.62
N ASN A 28 1.49 22.96 5.52
CA ASN A 28 0.64 24.08 5.12
C ASN A 28 -0.46 24.36 6.15
N ALA A 29 -1.17 23.32 6.59
CA ALA A 29 -2.24 23.44 7.58
C ALA A 29 -1.75 23.99 8.93
N LEU A 30 -0.62 23.50 9.43
CA LEU A 30 -0.14 23.86 10.78
C LEU A 30 0.71 25.15 10.84
N THR A 31 1.27 25.61 9.71
CA THR A 31 2.17 26.78 9.70
C THR A 31 1.74 27.90 8.77
N GLY A 32 0.80 27.64 7.85
CA GLY A 32 0.44 28.55 6.76
C GLY A 32 1.56 28.75 5.72
N LEU A 33 2.70 28.05 5.83
CA LEU A 33 3.81 28.14 4.89
C LEU A 33 3.59 27.21 3.69
N ASP A 34 4.25 27.52 2.58
CA ASP A 34 4.37 26.60 1.45
C ASP A 34 5.14 25.35 1.91
N GLY A 35 4.56 24.16 1.71
CA GLY A 35 5.17 22.87 2.06
C GLY A 35 6.31 22.46 1.12
N LEU A 36 6.44 23.10 -0.05
CA LEU A 36 7.43 22.76 -1.07
C LEU A 36 8.88 22.70 -0.54
N PRO A 37 9.39 23.71 0.21
CA PRO A 37 10.77 23.66 0.70
C PRO A 37 11.01 22.49 1.65
N VAL A 38 10.02 22.15 2.48
CA VAL A 38 10.11 21.02 3.42
C VAL A 38 10.20 19.70 2.66
N ILE A 39 9.34 19.51 1.66
CA ILE A 39 9.34 18.32 0.78
C ILE A 39 10.69 18.16 0.07
N ILE A 40 11.25 19.24 -0.46
CA ILE A 40 12.55 19.20 -1.16
C ILE A 40 13.67 18.81 -0.18
N VAL A 41 13.71 19.44 1.00
CA VAL A 41 14.73 19.15 2.01
C VAL A 41 14.62 17.70 2.49
N GLU A 42 13.41 17.24 2.77
CA GLU A 42 13.12 15.85 3.12
C GLU A 42 13.62 14.88 2.04
N CYS A 43 13.26 15.10 0.78
CA CYS A 43 13.69 14.24 -0.32
C CYS A 43 15.22 14.18 -0.42
N VAL A 44 15.89 15.34 -0.37
CA VAL A 44 17.35 15.44 -0.52
C VAL A 44 18.06 14.75 0.64
N VAL A 45 17.67 15.06 1.89
CA VAL A 45 18.28 14.46 3.09
C VAL A 45 18.07 12.95 3.07
N THR A 46 16.85 12.50 2.78
CA THR A 46 16.48 11.09 2.73
C THR A 46 17.29 10.32 1.71
N THR A 47 17.38 10.85 0.49
CA THR A 47 18.19 10.25 -0.57
C THR A 47 19.67 10.18 -0.21
N ILE A 48 20.24 11.21 0.42
CA ILE A 48 21.67 11.22 0.80
C ILE A 48 21.96 10.10 1.80
N TYR A 49 21.26 10.03 2.93
CA TYR A 49 21.61 9.02 3.93
C TYR A 49 21.21 7.61 3.48
N THR A 50 20.13 7.45 2.71
CA THR A 50 19.68 6.14 2.21
C THR A 50 20.65 5.61 1.15
N SER A 51 21.18 6.48 0.28
CA SER A 51 22.20 6.10 -0.69
C SER A 51 23.53 5.73 -0.03
N LEU A 52 23.92 6.39 1.07
CA LEU A 52 25.15 6.06 1.80
C LEU A 52 25.01 4.81 2.68
N GLY A 53 23.86 4.67 3.34
CA GLY A 53 23.62 3.67 4.38
C GLY A 53 22.97 2.37 3.94
N GLY A 54 22.21 2.42 2.85
CA GLY A 54 21.32 1.34 2.45
C GLY A 54 20.30 0.97 3.54
N PHE A 55 19.77 -0.25 3.43
CA PHE A 55 18.69 -0.78 4.27
C PHE A 55 19.01 -0.79 5.78
N ARG A 56 20.27 -0.94 6.18
CA ARG A 56 20.65 -0.98 7.60
C ARG A 56 20.47 0.36 8.32
N ILE A 57 20.72 1.47 7.63
CA ILE A 57 20.51 2.80 8.22
C ILE A 57 19.03 3.11 8.34
N SER A 58 18.23 2.76 7.31
CA SER A 58 16.76 2.83 7.35
C SER A 58 16.19 2.05 8.55
N PHE A 59 16.72 0.85 8.86
CA PHE A 59 16.30 0.12 10.06
C PHE A 59 16.58 0.84 11.38
N LEU A 60 17.71 1.53 11.47
CA LEU A 60 18.08 2.24 12.69
C LEU A 60 17.22 3.49 12.87
N THR A 61 16.94 4.22 11.79
CA THR A 61 16.05 5.37 11.82
C THR A 61 14.63 4.94 12.20
N ASP A 62 14.13 3.83 11.66
CA ASP A 62 12.81 3.27 11.99
C ASP A 62 12.63 3.00 13.49
N VAL A 63 13.64 2.45 14.18
CA VAL A 63 13.55 2.17 15.62
C VAL A 63 13.41 3.45 16.44
N ILE A 64 14.21 4.47 16.12
CA ILE A 64 14.17 5.77 16.79
C ILE A 64 12.81 6.42 16.53
N GLN A 65 12.33 6.37 15.30
CA GLN A 65 11.06 6.98 14.91
C GLN A 65 9.84 6.25 15.48
N GLY A 66 9.87 4.92 15.55
CA GLY A 66 8.84 4.15 16.23
C GLY A 66 8.71 4.56 17.70
N ALA A 67 9.82 4.81 18.40
CA ALA A 67 9.79 5.35 19.75
C ALA A 67 9.22 6.78 19.80
N MET A 68 9.52 7.61 18.80
CA MET A 68 8.94 8.96 18.70
C MET A 68 7.43 8.93 18.48
N VAL A 69 6.88 7.99 17.69
CA VAL A 69 5.42 7.81 17.53
C VAL A 69 4.74 7.54 18.86
N VAL A 70 5.32 6.65 19.66
CA VAL A 70 4.77 6.34 20.99
C VAL A 70 4.77 7.60 21.86
N GLY A 71 5.86 8.39 21.82
CA GLY A 71 5.94 9.68 22.50
C GLY A 71 4.88 10.68 22.03
N LEU A 72 4.70 10.82 20.72
CA LEU A 72 3.67 11.67 20.10
C LEU A 72 2.29 11.33 20.62
N ILE A 73 1.96 10.04 20.62
CA ILE A 73 0.63 9.58 20.99
C ILE A 73 0.38 9.81 22.47
N ILE A 74 1.38 9.60 23.33
CA ILE A 74 1.26 9.93 24.76
C ILE A 74 1.00 11.43 24.94
N ILE A 75 1.79 12.28 24.30
CA ILE A 75 1.64 13.75 24.39
C ILE A 75 0.28 14.18 23.85
N ALA A 76 -0.11 13.72 22.68
CA ALA A 76 -1.38 14.04 22.04
C ALA A 76 -2.56 13.57 22.91
N THR A 77 -2.52 12.34 23.41
CA THR A 77 -3.58 11.79 24.28
C THR A 77 -3.72 12.59 25.57
N ILE A 78 -2.62 12.91 26.25
CA ILE A 78 -2.65 13.74 27.46
C ILE A 78 -3.17 15.13 27.14
N THR A 79 -2.70 15.73 26.05
CA THR A 79 -3.05 17.11 25.72
C THR A 79 -4.51 17.25 25.32
N ILE A 80 -5.01 16.34 24.48
CA ILE A 80 -6.43 16.26 24.12
C ILE A 80 -7.26 15.98 25.37
N GLY A 81 -6.87 15.01 26.21
CA GLY A 81 -7.62 14.68 27.43
C GLY A 81 -7.69 15.81 28.45
N VAL A 82 -6.72 16.72 28.47
CA VAL A 82 -6.69 17.87 29.40
C VAL A 82 -7.34 19.13 28.82
N LYS A 83 -7.23 19.36 27.50
CA LYS A 83 -7.65 20.62 26.87
C LYS A 83 -8.90 20.53 26.01
N ALA A 84 -9.27 19.35 25.53
CA ALA A 84 -10.46 19.22 24.69
C ALA A 84 -11.73 19.35 25.55
N GLU A 85 -12.44 20.45 25.38
CA GLU A 85 -13.79 20.61 25.94
C GLU A 85 -14.79 19.97 24.98
N ILE A 86 -15.29 18.79 25.36
CA ILE A 86 -16.26 18.04 24.56
C ILE A 86 -17.66 18.55 24.86
N ASP A 87 -18.35 19.05 23.83
CA ASP A 87 -19.77 19.33 23.93
C ASP A 87 -20.55 18.02 23.77
N ARG A 88 -21.29 17.66 24.82
CA ARG A 88 -22.04 16.40 24.86
C ARG A 88 -23.27 16.43 23.95
N ASP A 89 -23.79 17.61 23.64
CA ASP A 89 -24.94 17.75 22.74
C ASP A 89 -24.53 17.49 21.28
N LEU A 90 -23.24 17.70 20.94
CA LEU A 90 -22.66 17.36 19.64
C LEU A 90 -22.46 15.85 19.44
N ILE A 91 -22.43 15.05 20.50
CA ILE A 91 -22.19 13.60 20.41
C ILE A 91 -23.37 12.89 19.72
N ASP A 92 -24.59 13.16 20.16
CA ASP A 92 -25.78 12.53 19.61
C ASP A 92 -26.23 13.16 18.28
N SER A 93 -25.99 14.46 18.12
CA SER A 93 -26.37 15.21 16.91
C SER A 93 -25.42 14.97 15.74
N SER A 94 -24.13 14.69 15.96
CA SER A 94 -23.19 14.39 14.87
C SER A 94 -23.45 13.05 14.19
N GLY A 95 -24.16 12.12 14.85
CA GLY A 95 -24.51 10.82 14.30
C GLY A 95 -23.32 9.87 14.07
N LEU A 96 -22.09 10.26 14.42
CA LEU A 96 -20.86 9.50 14.20
C LEU A 96 -20.81 8.19 15.00
N THR A 97 -21.60 8.09 16.07
CA THR A 97 -21.74 6.88 16.90
C THR A 97 -22.77 5.90 16.33
N LYS A 98 -23.51 6.28 15.30
CA LYS A 98 -24.54 5.44 14.67
C LYS A 98 -23.94 4.65 13.51
N ALA A 99 -24.55 3.51 13.21
CA ALA A 99 -24.18 2.73 12.04
C ALA A 99 -24.38 3.55 10.76
N SER A 100 -23.34 3.63 9.93
CA SER A 100 -23.38 4.28 8.63
C SER A 100 -23.16 3.25 7.52
N LEU A 101 -23.76 3.49 6.35
CA LEU A 101 -23.56 2.64 5.17
C LEU A 101 -22.06 2.56 4.81
N VAL A 102 -21.41 3.73 4.77
CA VAL A 102 -19.99 3.84 4.47
C VAL A 102 -19.16 3.08 5.50
N GLY A 103 -19.48 3.16 6.80
CA GLY A 103 -18.78 2.41 7.84
C GLY A 103 -18.78 0.90 7.58
N TRP A 104 -19.92 0.33 7.18
CA TRP A 104 -20.00 -1.09 6.82
C TRP A 104 -19.23 -1.44 5.54
N GLN A 105 -19.23 -0.55 4.55
CA GLN A 105 -18.44 -0.74 3.34
C GLN A 105 -16.93 -0.73 3.65
N LEU A 106 -16.47 0.18 4.52
CA LEU A 106 -15.08 0.29 4.94
C LEU A 106 -14.56 -0.95 5.68
N VAL A 107 -15.40 -1.61 6.47
CA VAL A 107 -15.07 -2.88 7.14
C VAL A 107 -14.66 -3.97 6.13
N TYR A 108 -15.15 -3.90 4.89
CA TYR A 108 -14.71 -4.79 3.81
C TYR A 108 -13.58 -4.18 2.97
N ILE A 109 -13.74 -2.92 2.54
CA ILE A 109 -12.81 -2.26 1.61
C ILE A 109 -11.41 -2.20 2.20
N LEU A 110 -11.26 -1.72 3.45
CA LEU A 110 -9.94 -1.47 4.04
C LEU A 110 -9.15 -2.77 4.26
N PRO A 111 -9.72 -3.86 4.82
CA PRO A 111 -8.98 -5.12 4.91
C PRO A 111 -8.55 -5.69 3.56
N VAL A 112 -9.39 -5.61 2.53
CA VAL A 112 -9.04 -6.09 1.18
C VAL A 112 -7.95 -5.22 0.57
N ALA A 113 -8.11 -3.90 0.63
CA ALA A 113 -7.16 -2.90 0.16
C ALA A 113 -5.78 -3.10 0.79
N VAL A 114 -5.71 -3.02 2.12
CA VAL A 114 -4.45 -3.11 2.87
C VAL A 114 -3.80 -4.48 2.69
N LEU A 115 -4.55 -5.58 2.85
CA LEU A 115 -4.00 -6.93 2.73
C LEU A 115 -3.41 -7.18 1.35
N THR A 116 -4.12 -6.79 0.28
CA THR A 116 -3.62 -7.01 -1.07
C THR A 116 -2.46 -6.07 -1.41
N ASN A 117 -2.51 -4.83 -0.95
CA ASN A 117 -1.41 -3.90 -1.20
C ASN A 117 -0.11 -4.31 -0.48
N ASP A 118 -0.19 -4.88 0.73
CA ASP A 118 0.96 -5.37 1.49
C ASP A 118 1.77 -6.44 0.73
N PHE A 119 1.17 -7.19 -0.20
CA PHE A 119 1.90 -8.14 -1.05
C PHE A 119 2.90 -7.44 -1.98
N PHE A 120 2.66 -6.19 -2.39
CA PHE A 120 3.55 -5.43 -3.27
C PHE A 120 4.64 -4.67 -2.49
N LEU A 121 4.45 -4.44 -1.20
CA LEU A 121 5.37 -3.68 -0.36
C LEU A 121 6.56 -4.55 0.08
N SER A 122 7.58 -4.62 -0.77
CA SER A 122 8.77 -5.47 -0.56
C SER A 122 9.52 -5.20 0.74
N ASN A 123 9.42 -3.99 1.31
CA ASN A 123 9.98 -3.64 2.62
C ASN A 123 9.43 -4.52 3.76
N PHE A 124 8.16 -4.92 3.73
CA PHE A 124 7.58 -5.80 4.77
C PHE A 124 8.09 -7.23 4.64
N TRP A 125 8.25 -7.71 3.41
CA TRP A 125 8.82 -9.03 3.13
C TRP A 125 10.28 -9.11 3.58
N LEU A 126 11.09 -8.10 3.25
CA LEU A 126 12.49 -8.03 3.69
C LEU A 126 12.62 -8.08 5.22
N ARG A 127 11.72 -7.40 5.95
CA ARG A 127 11.66 -7.46 7.43
C ARG A 127 11.30 -8.86 7.92
N THR A 128 10.26 -9.47 7.33
CA THR A 128 9.78 -10.81 7.68
C THR A 128 10.86 -11.87 7.49
N PHE A 129 11.53 -11.87 6.34
CA PHE A 129 12.60 -12.83 6.02
C PHE A 129 13.92 -12.55 6.74
N SER A 130 14.10 -11.34 7.32
CA SER A 130 15.26 -11.03 8.16
C SER A 130 15.14 -11.52 9.61
N SER A 131 13.98 -12.09 9.99
CA SER A 131 13.76 -12.63 11.32
C SER A 131 14.66 -13.84 11.61
N LYS A 132 15.15 -13.96 12.85
CA LYS A 132 16.07 -15.04 13.24
C LYS A 132 15.40 -16.39 13.32
N THR A 133 14.15 -16.41 13.80
CA THR A 133 13.36 -17.63 14.00
C THR A 133 11.88 -17.32 13.78
N ASP A 134 11.10 -18.34 13.43
CA ASP A 134 9.63 -18.22 13.32
C ASP A 134 8.99 -17.73 14.61
N LYS A 135 9.54 -18.15 15.77
CA LYS A 135 9.06 -17.69 17.07
C LYS A 135 9.23 -16.18 17.24
N ASP A 136 10.39 -15.65 16.87
CA ASP A 136 10.67 -14.22 16.94
C ASP A 136 9.76 -13.45 15.97
N LEU A 137 9.49 -14.01 14.79
CA LEU A 137 8.54 -13.44 13.83
C LEU A 137 7.12 -13.34 14.40
N TRP A 138 6.58 -14.43 14.96
CA TRP A 138 5.24 -14.42 15.55
C TRP A 138 5.10 -13.46 16.72
N ILE A 139 6.12 -13.35 17.57
CA ILE A 139 6.15 -12.38 18.66
C ILE A 139 6.18 -10.96 18.09
N GLY A 140 7.06 -10.69 17.12
CA GLY A 140 7.18 -9.38 16.48
C GLY A 140 5.87 -8.92 15.82
N VAL A 141 5.24 -9.79 15.02
CA VAL A 141 3.95 -9.51 14.37
C VAL A 141 2.85 -9.28 15.39
N SER A 142 2.79 -10.07 16.47
CA SER A 142 1.76 -9.92 17.51
C SER A 142 1.90 -8.58 18.25
N VAL A 143 3.12 -8.20 18.63
CA VAL A 143 3.40 -6.92 19.29
C VAL A 143 3.09 -5.76 18.35
N ALA A 144 3.51 -5.84 17.08
CA ALA A 144 3.22 -4.83 16.07
C ALA A 144 1.71 -4.66 15.86
N THR A 145 0.95 -5.76 15.79
CA THR A 145 -0.51 -5.74 15.64
C THR A 145 -1.18 -5.00 16.79
N VAL A 146 -0.82 -5.31 18.04
CA VAL A 146 -1.40 -4.64 19.22
C VAL A 146 -1.01 -3.17 19.25
N ALA A 147 0.24 -2.84 18.95
CA ALA A 147 0.70 -1.46 18.90
C ALA A 147 -0.06 -0.66 17.83
N VAL A 148 -0.13 -1.16 16.58
CA VAL A 148 -0.84 -0.51 15.48
C VAL A 148 -2.33 -0.36 15.80
N LEU A 149 -2.98 -1.37 16.38
CA LEU A 149 -4.38 -1.28 16.82
C LEU A 149 -4.58 -0.12 17.79
N CYS A 150 -3.75 -0.02 18.84
CA CYS A 150 -3.83 1.06 19.81
C CYS A 150 -3.59 2.43 19.17
N ILE A 151 -2.56 2.54 18.32
CA ILE A 151 -2.19 3.78 17.63
C ILE A 151 -3.32 4.25 16.72
N LEU A 152 -3.83 3.39 15.84
CA LEU A 152 -4.90 3.71 14.90
C LEU A 152 -6.22 4.02 15.62
N THR A 153 -6.52 3.34 16.72
CA THR A 153 -7.71 3.64 17.54
C THR A 153 -7.61 5.03 18.16
N LEU A 154 -6.45 5.38 18.73
CA LEU A 154 -6.25 6.68 19.36
C LEU A 154 -6.27 7.81 18.33
N VAL A 155 -5.52 7.67 17.24
CA VAL A 155 -5.49 8.66 16.14
C VAL A 155 -6.86 8.78 15.50
N GLY A 156 -7.54 7.67 15.18
CA GLY A 156 -8.89 7.69 14.59
C GLY A 156 -9.93 8.34 15.52
N ALA A 157 -9.87 8.08 16.83
CA ALA A 157 -10.76 8.70 17.80
C ALA A 157 -10.60 10.22 17.88
N THR A 158 -9.42 10.77 17.55
CA THR A 158 -9.24 12.23 17.53
C THR A 158 -10.10 12.92 16.48
N GLY A 159 -10.44 12.27 15.37
CA GLY A 159 -11.39 12.82 14.39
C GLY A 159 -12.79 12.98 14.96
N LEU A 160 -13.25 12.00 15.76
CA LEU A 160 -14.52 12.10 16.49
C LEU A 160 -14.48 13.24 17.51
N ILE A 161 -13.38 13.34 18.26
CA ILE A 161 -13.20 14.39 19.26
C ILE A 161 -13.16 15.77 18.58
N ALA A 162 -12.51 15.91 17.44
CA ALA A 162 -12.49 17.16 16.67
C ALA A 162 -13.88 17.60 16.22
N ALA A 163 -14.75 16.65 15.86
CA ALA A 163 -16.14 16.95 15.58
C ALA A 163 -16.92 17.39 16.83
N TRP A 164 -16.72 16.70 17.96
CA TRP A 164 -17.45 16.99 19.21
C TRP A 164 -16.93 18.19 20.00
N THR A 165 -15.73 18.70 19.69
CA THR A 165 -15.22 19.98 20.21
C THR A 165 -15.62 21.17 19.33
N GLY A 166 -16.29 20.93 18.20
CA GLY A 166 -16.57 21.95 17.18
C GLY A 166 -15.33 22.43 16.42
N ALA A 167 -14.16 21.81 16.63
CA ALA A 167 -12.92 22.09 15.89
C ALA A 167 -13.06 21.79 14.39
N TRP A 168 -13.88 20.78 14.07
CA TRP A 168 -14.22 20.40 12.71
C TRP A 168 -15.72 20.09 12.63
N PRO A 169 -16.58 21.06 12.25
CA PRO A 169 -18.03 20.89 12.28
C PRO A 169 -18.57 19.93 11.20
N GLY A 170 -17.71 19.18 10.50
CA GLY A 170 -18.09 18.19 9.49
C GLY A 170 -18.62 18.77 8.18
N GLU A 171 -18.87 20.08 8.08
CA GLU A 171 -19.61 20.71 6.98
C GLU A 171 -18.89 21.86 6.23
N SER A 172 -17.57 22.01 6.31
CA SER A 172 -16.87 23.06 5.50
C SER A 172 -15.38 22.81 5.22
N ASP A 173 -14.99 22.97 3.94
CA ASP A 173 -13.67 23.22 3.29
C ASP A 173 -12.40 22.46 3.72
N ILE A 174 -12.38 21.74 4.84
CA ILE A 174 -11.20 21.02 5.34
C ILE A 174 -11.43 19.51 5.18
N ASP A 175 -10.57 18.87 4.39
CA ASP A 175 -10.57 17.42 4.19
C ASP A 175 -10.45 16.69 5.54
N GLY A 176 -11.24 15.62 5.72
CA GLY A 176 -11.29 14.86 6.98
C GLY A 176 -9.95 14.23 7.37
N SER A 177 -9.04 14.07 6.40
CA SER A 177 -7.64 13.69 6.61
C SER A 177 -6.86 14.67 7.51
N LEU A 178 -7.29 15.93 7.59
CA LEU A 178 -6.66 16.99 8.39
C LEU A 178 -7.30 17.21 9.77
N ALA A 179 -8.37 16.49 10.12
CA ALA A 179 -9.13 16.71 11.35
C ALA A 179 -8.28 16.59 12.63
N PHE A 180 -7.33 15.63 12.67
CA PHE A 180 -6.39 15.50 13.77
C PHE A 180 -5.51 16.74 13.91
N PHE A 181 -5.00 17.26 12.79
CA PHE A 181 -4.11 18.43 12.79
C PHE A 181 -4.85 19.72 13.12
N ALA A 182 -6.10 19.86 12.69
CA ALA A 182 -6.97 20.98 13.09
C ALA A 182 -7.21 21.01 14.60
N LEU A 183 -7.39 19.85 15.25
CA LEU A 183 -7.47 19.77 16.71
C LEU A 183 -6.15 20.16 17.38
N LEU A 184 -5.01 19.80 16.77
CA LEU A 184 -3.69 20.15 17.28
C LEU A 184 -3.35 21.64 17.13
N GLU A 185 -3.92 22.35 16.14
CA GLU A 185 -3.70 23.80 15.97
C GLU A 185 -4.22 24.61 17.17
N GLN A 186 -5.21 24.09 17.90
CA GLN A 186 -5.72 24.71 19.13
C GLN A 186 -4.76 24.57 20.33
N LEU A 187 -3.67 23.81 20.16
CA LEU A 187 -2.68 23.57 21.20
C LEU A 187 -1.57 24.63 21.16
N PRO A 188 -0.82 24.80 22.25
CA PRO A 188 0.27 25.78 22.30
C PRO A 188 1.29 25.53 21.18
N ASN A 189 1.84 26.60 20.60
CA ASN A 189 2.77 26.53 19.46
C ASN A 189 3.97 25.58 19.68
N TRP A 190 4.43 25.40 20.91
CA TRP A 190 5.52 24.46 21.21
C TRP A 190 5.11 22.99 21.01
N VAL A 191 3.84 22.65 21.26
CA VAL A 191 3.29 21.31 20.99
C VAL A 191 3.18 21.10 19.49
N VAL A 192 2.64 22.07 18.76
CA VAL A 192 2.53 22.03 17.30
C VAL A 192 3.90 21.85 16.65
N GLY A 193 4.93 22.58 17.11
CA GLY A 193 6.29 22.42 16.62
C GLY A 193 6.87 21.01 16.86
N ILE A 194 6.61 20.43 18.03
CA ILE A 194 7.01 19.06 18.34
C ILE A 194 6.28 18.04 17.44
N VAL A 195 4.98 18.21 17.21
CA VAL A 195 4.22 17.33 16.33
C VAL A 195 4.72 17.43 14.89
N LEU A 196 4.97 18.64 14.39
CA LEU A 196 5.51 18.86 13.04
C LEU A 196 6.83 18.13 12.82
N VAL A 197 7.78 18.27 13.75
CA VAL A 197 9.07 17.57 13.68
C VAL A 197 8.86 16.05 13.65
N MET A 198 7.91 15.54 14.42
CA MET A 198 7.61 14.11 14.43
C MET A 198 6.93 13.62 13.15
N VAL A 199 5.96 14.36 12.61
CA VAL A 199 5.30 14.00 11.33
C VAL A 199 6.31 13.98 10.19
N VAL A 200 7.13 15.02 10.07
CA VAL A 200 8.19 15.07 9.06
C VAL A 200 9.19 13.94 9.27
N SER A 201 9.57 13.66 10.53
CA SER A 201 10.45 12.53 10.81
C SER A 201 9.82 11.20 10.36
N LEU A 202 8.53 10.97 10.62
CA LEU A 202 7.86 9.73 10.23
C LEU A 202 7.78 9.55 8.73
N SER A 203 7.46 10.63 8.02
CA SER A 203 7.49 10.61 6.55
C SER A 203 8.89 10.29 6.03
N VAL A 204 9.95 10.83 6.65
CA VAL A 204 11.33 10.51 6.27
C VAL A 204 11.64 9.00 6.36
N SER A 205 11.17 8.28 7.39
CA SER A 205 11.31 6.80 7.44
C SER A 205 10.44 6.09 6.40
N ALA A 206 9.17 6.49 6.26
CA ALA A 206 8.30 5.89 5.26
C ALA A 206 8.92 6.05 3.87
N PHE A 207 9.40 7.24 3.55
CA PHE A 207 10.02 7.58 2.28
C PHE A 207 11.35 6.85 2.05
N ASP A 208 12.20 6.69 3.08
CA ASP A 208 13.45 5.92 2.95
C ASP A 208 13.23 4.44 2.68
N SER A 209 12.18 3.88 3.31
CA SER A 209 11.77 2.50 3.16
C SER A 209 11.21 2.26 1.76
N LEU A 210 10.38 3.18 1.26
CA LEU A 210 9.85 3.15 -0.10
C LEU A 210 10.96 3.31 -1.16
N GLN A 211 11.91 4.22 -0.96
CA GLN A 211 13.06 4.37 -1.87
C GLN A 211 13.89 3.09 -1.91
N SER A 212 14.19 2.51 -0.75
CA SER A 212 14.99 1.28 -0.65
C SER A 212 14.27 0.09 -1.29
N ALA A 213 12.95 -0.03 -1.08
CA ALA A 213 12.09 -1.01 -1.74
C ALA A 213 12.11 -0.85 -3.26
N MET A 214 11.98 0.39 -3.76
CA MET A 214 12.00 0.68 -5.19
C MET A 214 13.35 0.33 -5.83
N ILE A 215 14.47 0.66 -5.17
CA ILE A 215 15.81 0.29 -5.64
C ILE A 215 15.97 -1.23 -5.69
N SER A 216 15.53 -1.94 -4.65
CA SER A 216 15.64 -3.41 -4.57
C SER A 216 14.80 -4.10 -5.64
N SER A 217 13.52 -3.72 -5.77
CA SER A 217 12.60 -4.28 -6.77
C SER A 217 13.05 -3.96 -8.20
N ALA A 218 13.50 -2.74 -8.47
CA ALA A 218 14.05 -2.39 -9.79
C ALA A 218 15.32 -3.20 -10.12
N SER A 219 16.23 -3.35 -9.15
CA SER A 219 17.49 -4.10 -9.34
C SER A 219 17.29 -5.58 -9.58
N ASN A 220 16.49 -6.20 -8.72
CA ASN A 220 16.27 -7.64 -8.78
C ASN A 220 15.40 -8.02 -9.98
N ASP A 221 14.29 -7.32 -10.17
CA ASP A 221 13.26 -7.84 -11.06
C ASP A 221 13.39 -7.35 -12.50
N LEU A 222 13.78 -6.09 -12.68
CA LEU A 222 13.89 -5.48 -14.01
C LEU A 222 15.25 -5.74 -14.64
N PHE A 223 16.30 -5.73 -13.82
CA PHE A 223 17.68 -5.84 -14.28
C PHE A 223 18.40 -7.12 -13.86
N ARG A 224 17.74 -8.02 -13.10
CA ARG A 224 18.31 -9.31 -12.64
C ARG A 224 19.71 -9.16 -12.05
N ASN A 225 19.91 -8.09 -11.29
CA ASN A 225 21.19 -7.72 -10.69
C ASN A 225 22.37 -7.56 -11.67
N ARG A 226 22.10 -7.37 -12.98
CA ARG A 226 23.13 -7.21 -14.02
C ARG A 226 23.61 -5.76 -14.19
N LEU A 227 22.90 -4.80 -13.61
CA LEU A 227 23.31 -3.39 -13.61
C LEU A 227 23.98 -3.00 -12.29
N ASN A 228 24.93 -2.07 -12.38
CA ASN A 228 25.54 -1.48 -11.20
C ASN A 228 24.49 -0.77 -10.34
N ILE A 229 24.46 -1.07 -9.04
CA ILE A 229 23.51 -0.50 -8.07
C ILE A 229 23.51 1.04 -8.07
N TRP A 230 24.64 1.67 -8.40
CA TRP A 230 24.74 3.11 -8.52
C TRP A 230 23.88 3.70 -9.64
N ILE A 231 23.75 3.00 -10.77
CA ILE A 231 22.90 3.42 -11.89
C ILE A 231 21.43 3.38 -11.46
N ILE A 232 21.05 2.35 -10.72
CA ILE A 232 19.68 2.15 -10.21
C ILE A 232 19.34 3.24 -9.20
N ARG A 233 20.27 3.57 -8.29
CA ARG A 233 20.12 4.70 -7.36
C ARG A 233 19.87 6.01 -8.08
N VAL A 234 20.65 6.31 -9.13
CA VAL A 234 20.44 7.51 -9.95
C VAL A 234 19.06 7.49 -10.62
N LEU A 235 18.63 6.34 -11.16
CA LEU A 235 17.30 6.20 -11.75
C LEU A 235 16.18 6.48 -10.75
N VAL A 236 16.30 5.97 -9.52
CA VAL A 236 15.32 6.22 -8.46
C VAL A 236 15.30 7.69 -8.05
N VAL A 237 16.46 8.35 -7.98
CA VAL A 237 16.52 9.81 -7.76
C VAL A 237 15.81 10.59 -8.88
N LEU A 238 15.95 10.15 -10.13
CA LEU A 238 15.23 10.75 -11.25
C LEU A 238 13.72 10.52 -11.16
N ILE A 239 13.26 9.42 -10.56
CA ILE A 239 11.83 9.13 -10.30
C ILE A 239 11.26 10.00 -9.16
N ILE A 240 12.07 10.40 -8.18
CA ILE A 240 11.63 11.29 -7.09
C ILE A 240 11.17 12.66 -7.63
N ILE A 241 11.80 13.16 -8.70
CA ILE A 241 11.45 14.47 -9.28
C ILE A 241 9.97 14.53 -9.72
N PRO A 242 9.47 13.63 -10.59
CA PRO A 242 8.06 13.62 -10.93
C PRO A 242 7.16 13.28 -9.72
N THR A 243 7.62 12.49 -8.75
CA THR A 243 6.88 12.26 -7.50
C THR A 243 6.57 13.57 -6.77
N VAL A 244 7.58 14.42 -6.58
CA VAL A 244 7.42 15.75 -5.96
C VAL A 244 6.44 16.61 -6.75
N VAL A 245 6.56 16.65 -8.09
CA VAL A 245 5.68 17.47 -8.95
C VAL A 245 4.21 17.03 -8.84
N ILE A 246 3.95 15.73 -8.80
CA ILE A 246 2.59 15.20 -8.68
C ILE A 246 2.07 15.42 -7.26
N ALA A 247 2.90 15.23 -6.23
CA ALA A 247 2.52 15.41 -4.83
C ALA A 247 1.98 16.83 -4.54
N LEU A 248 2.55 17.85 -5.21
CA LEU A 248 2.10 19.25 -5.11
C LEU A 248 0.77 19.53 -5.80
N LYS A 249 0.36 18.69 -6.73
CA LYS A 249 -0.88 18.84 -7.51
C LYS A 249 -1.97 17.87 -7.09
N ALA A 250 -1.65 16.92 -6.21
CA ALA A 250 -2.53 15.88 -5.75
C ALA A 250 -3.66 16.49 -4.89
N PRO A 251 -4.93 16.40 -5.33
CA PRO A 251 -6.04 16.96 -4.58
C PRO A 251 -6.43 16.10 -3.37
N SER A 252 -6.22 14.78 -3.44
CA SER A 252 -6.56 13.84 -2.36
C SER A 252 -5.52 12.74 -2.21
N ILE A 253 -4.93 12.66 -1.01
CA ILE A 253 -3.97 11.61 -0.63
C ILE A 253 -4.66 10.26 -0.59
N LEU A 254 -5.86 10.22 0.00
CA LEU A 254 -6.65 9.01 0.16
C LEU A 254 -7.03 8.41 -1.20
N GLN A 255 -7.37 9.25 -2.19
CA GLN A 255 -7.66 8.78 -3.54
C GLN A 255 -6.43 8.09 -4.18
N ILE A 256 -5.22 8.64 -4.01
CA ILE A 256 -3.99 8.04 -4.56
C ILE A 256 -3.74 6.65 -3.98
N PHE A 257 -3.90 6.49 -2.67
CA PHE A 257 -3.81 5.18 -2.02
C PHE A 257 -4.85 4.21 -2.56
N LEU A 258 -6.11 4.63 -2.65
CA LEU A 258 -7.18 3.75 -3.12
C LEU A 258 -7.01 3.30 -4.58
N ILE A 259 -6.46 4.15 -5.46
CA ILE A 259 -6.13 3.75 -6.84
C ILE A 259 -5.10 2.62 -6.83
N SER A 260 -4.04 2.76 -6.02
CA SER A 260 -3.04 1.69 -5.85
C SER A 260 -3.67 0.42 -5.28
N ASP A 261 -4.48 0.57 -4.22
CA ASP A 261 -5.11 -0.55 -3.54
C ASP A 261 -6.09 -1.31 -4.43
N LEU A 262 -6.84 -0.61 -5.29
CA LEU A 262 -7.76 -1.22 -6.24
C LEU A 262 -7.00 -2.04 -7.30
N ALA A 263 -5.88 -1.52 -7.79
CA ALA A 263 -5.01 -2.21 -8.72
C ALA A 263 -4.37 -3.45 -8.08
N SER A 264 -4.02 -3.36 -6.80
CA SER A 264 -3.52 -4.46 -5.99
C SER A 264 -4.59 -5.53 -5.76
N ALA A 265 -5.81 -5.12 -5.41
CA ALA A 265 -6.95 -6.00 -5.20
C ALA A 265 -7.34 -6.78 -6.47
N ALA A 266 -7.13 -6.20 -7.66
CA ALA A 266 -7.33 -6.90 -8.93
C ALA A 266 -6.25 -7.96 -9.22
N THR A 267 -5.00 -7.69 -8.84
CA THR A 267 -3.83 -8.49 -9.28
C THR A 267 -3.45 -9.60 -8.29
N ILE A 268 -3.59 -9.37 -6.99
CA ILE A 268 -3.11 -10.30 -5.96
C ILE A 268 -3.92 -11.60 -5.85
N PRO A 269 -5.27 -11.61 -5.91
CA PRO A 269 -5.98 -12.87 -5.79
C PRO A 269 -5.62 -13.90 -6.88
N PRO A 270 -5.50 -13.51 -8.17
CA PRO A 270 -4.95 -14.40 -9.21
C PRO A 270 -3.51 -14.85 -8.96
N LEU A 271 -2.69 -13.99 -8.34
CA LEU A 271 -1.31 -14.33 -7.96
C LEU A 271 -1.29 -15.38 -6.84
N CYS A 272 -2.11 -15.20 -5.79
CA CYS A 272 -2.21 -16.13 -4.67
C CYS A 272 -2.61 -17.54 -5.13
N LEU A 273 -3.50 -17.66 -6.13
CA LEU A 273 -3.83 -18.96 -6.72
C LEU A 273 -2.61 -19.65 -7.33
N GLY A 274 -1.70 -18.89 -7.94
CA GLY A 274 -0.45 -19.42 -8.50
C GLY A 274 0.59 -19.83 -7.46
N LEU A 275 0.46 -19.36 -6.21
CA LEU A 275 1.33 -19.75 -5.09
C LEU A 275 0.89 -21.05 -4.41
N ILE A 276 -0.33 -21.54 -4.69
CA ILE A 276 -0.81 -22.81 -4.14
C ILE A 276 -0.17 -23.98 -4.90
N ASP A 277 0.52 -24.88 -4.19
CA ASP A 277 1.23 -26.03 -4.79
C ASP A 277 0.35 -26.91 -5.68
N GLY A 278 -0.93 -27.03 -5.33
CA GLY A 278 -1.94 -27.77 -6.10
C GLY A 278 -2.26 -27.17 -7.47
N PHE A 279 -2.01 -25.88 -7.68
CA PHE A 279 -2.29 -25.15 -8.93
C PHE A 279 -1.06 -25.12 -9.85
N TYR A 280 -0.39 -26.25 -10.02
CA TYR A 280 0.83 -26.34 -10.84
C TYR A 280 0.63 -26.00 -12.32
N TRP A 281 -0.62 -26.06 -12.82
CA TRP A 281 -0.98 -25.64 -14.18
C TRP A 281 -1.08 -24.12 -14.32
N TRP A 282 -1.15 -23.35 -13.23
CA TRP A 282 -1.28 -21.89 -13.26
C TRP A 282 0.05 -21.24 -13.66
N ARG A 283 0.02 -20.28 -14.59
CA ARG A 283 1.22 -19.59 -15.08
C ARG A 283 1.07 -18.08 -14.89
N GLY A 284 2.18 -17.36 -15.12
CA GLY A 284 2.16 -15.90 -15.07
C GLY A 284 1.20 -15.26 -16.09
N PHE A 285 0.81 -15.96 -17.15
CA PHE A 285 -0.17 -15.47 -18.13
C PHE A 285 -1.55 -15.27 -17.49
N GLU A 286 -2.03 -16.23 -16.70
CA GLU A 286 -3.31 -16.12 -15.99
C GLU A 286 -3.31 -14.98 -14.98
N VAL A 287 -2.16 -14.72 -14.34
CA VAL A 287 -2.02 -13.60 -13.39
C VAL A 287 -2.13 -12.25 -14.12
N VAL A 288 -1.52 -12.10 -15.29
CA VAL A 288 -1.60 -10.85 -16.09
C VAL A 288 -3.02 -10.62 -16.58
N VAL A 289 -3.64 -11.63 -17.20
CA VAL A 289 -5.01 -11.51 -17.71
C VAL A 289 -6.01 -11.34 -16.58
N GLY A 290 -5.78 -12.00 -15.44
CA GLY A 290 -6.54 -11.81 -14.21
C GLY A 290 -6.45 -10.37 -13.73
N GLY A 291 -5.24 -9.83 -13.48
CA GLY A 291 -5.08 -8.45 -13.01
C GLY A 291 -5.73 -7.40 -13.91
N LEU A 292 -5.46 -7.46 -15.22
CA LEU A 292 -6.09 -6.56 -16.21
C LEU A 292 -7.61 -6.77 -16.30
N GLY A 293 -8.05 -8.02 -16.22
CA GLY A 293 -9.46 -8.39 -16.22
C GLY A 293 -10.21 -7.92 -14.96
N GLY A 294 -9.55 -7.89 -13.80
CA GLY A 294 -10.09 -7.33 -12.57
C GLY A 294 -10.38 -5.84 -12.71
N ILE A 295 -9.42 -5.07 -13.23
CA ILE A 295 -9.59 -3.63 -13.53
C ILE A 295 -10.72 -3.43 -14.56
N LEU A 296 -10.76 -4.25 -15.62
CA LEU A 296 -11.83 -4.21 -16.61
C LEU A 296 -13.20 -4.53 -15.99
N THR A 297 -13.26 -5.43 -15.00
CA THR A 297 -14.51 -5.78 -14.31
C THR A 297 -15.01 -4.62 -13.47
N VAL A 298 -14.12 -3.83 -12.86
CA VAL A 298 -14.50 -2.57 -12.20
C VAL A 298 -15.12 -1.59 -13.19
N PHE A 299 -14.51 -1.42 -14.37
CA PHE A 299 -15.07 -0.56 -15.42
C PHE A 299 -16.46 -1.02 -15.87
N ILE A 300 -16.63 -2.33 -16.10
CA ILE A 300 -17.91 -2.92 -16.49
C ILE A 300 -18.95 -2.69 -15.38
N TYR A 301 -18.59 -2.95 -14.12
CA TYR A 301 -19.46 -2.71 -12.98
C TYR A 301 -19.89 -1.24 -12.90
N GLY A 302 -18.94 -0.30 -12.94
CA GLY A 302 -19.24 1.13 -12.89
C GLY A 302 -20.09 1.60 -14.06
N THR A 303 -19.83 1.09 -15.27
CA THR A 303 -20.64 1.41 -16.45
C THR A 303 -22.09 0.94 -16.31
N ILE A 304 -22.30 -0.24 -15.74
CA ILE A 304 -23.65 -0.77 -15.50
C ILE A 304 -24.34 -0.03 -14.35
N TYR A 305 -23.61 0.26 -13.27
CA TYR A 305 -24.15 0.87 -12.06
C TYR A 305 -24.55 2.33 -12.27
N TYR A 306 -23.69 3.13 -12.92
CA TYR A 306 -23.94 4.54 -13.19
C TYR A 306 -24.67 4.77 -14.53
N GLY A 307 -24.74 3.76 -15.39
CA GLY A 307 -25.43 3.83 -16.68
C GLY A 307 -24.64 4.55 -17.78
N ASP A 308 -23.39 4.96 -17.53
CA ASP A 308 -22.52 5.56 -18.52
C ASP A 308 -21.06 5.07 -18.41
N ALA A 309 -20.35 5.07 -19.53
CA ALA A 309 -18.96 4.61 -19.60
C ALA A 309 -17.95 5.59 -18.99
N LYS A 310 -18.30 6.88 -18.86
CA LYS A 310 -17.40 7.91 -18.34
C LYS A 310 -17.24 7.74 -16.83
N SER A 311 -18.35 7.68 -16.10
CA SER A 311 -18.41 7.37 -14.68
C SER A 311 -17.88 5.98 -14.36
N GLY A 312 -18.04 5.01 -15.26
CA GLY A 312 -17.35 3.72 -15.15
C GLY A 312 -15.82 3.84 -15.17
N GLY A 313 -15.28 4.75 -15.99
CA GLY A 313 -13.86 5.07 -16.02
C GLY A 313 -13.39 5.86 -14.79
N GLU A 314 -14.16 6.86 -14.37
CA GLU A 314 -13.91 7.65 -13.15
C GLU A 314 -13.90 6.78 -11.89
N LEU A 315 -14.69 5.69 -11.87
CA LEU A 315 -14.72 4.73 -10.77
C LEU A 315 -13.41 3.95 -10.62
N ILE A 316 -12.69 3.66 -11.72
CA ILE A 316 -11.36 3.02 -11.64
C ILE A 316 -10.38 3.93 -10.88
N LEU A 317 -10.53 5.24 -11.05
CA LEU A 317 -9.72 6.25 -10.37
C LEU A 317 -10.32 6.68 -9.03
N LEU A 318 -11.47 6.13 -8.65
CA LEU A 318 -12.25 6.52 -7.46
C LEU A 318 -12.36 8.05 -7.32
N GLU A 319 -12.62 8.76 -8.43
CA GLU A 319 -12.70 10.24 -8.43
C GLU A 319 -13.81 10.79 -7.53
N GLN A 320 -14.88 10.01 -7.34
CA GLN A 320 -15.98 10.36 -6.43
C GLN A 320 -15.61 10.11 -4.95
N GLY A 321 -14.44 9.53 -4.69
CA GLY A 321 -13.94 9.22 -3.36
C GLY A 321 -14.64 8.03 -2.70
N LEU A 322 -14.33 7.84 -1.41
CA LEU A 322 -14.82 6.72 -0.59
C LEU A 322 -16.12 7.05 0.14
N TYR A 323 -16.46 8.34 0.26
CA TYR A 323 -17.51 8.85 1.13
C TYR A 323 -18.72 9.40 0.36
N ALA A 324 -18.85 9.09 -0.94
CA ALA A 324 -19.97 9.53 -1.77
C ALA A 324 -21.34 8.96 -1.33
N GLY A 325 -21.35 8.01 -0.38
CA GLY A 325 -22.58 7.42 0.18
C GLY A 325 -23.29 6.46 -0.78
N ASP A 326 -22.64 6.06 -1.87
CA ASP A 326 -23.16 5.12 -2.86
C ASP A 326 -22.49 3.73 -2.76
N TRP A 327 -22.84 2.81 -3.66
CA TRP A 327 -22.24 1.48 -3.73
C TRP A 327 -21.10 1.39 -4.76
N GLY A 328 -20.64 2.51 -5.31
CA GLY A 328 -19.62 2.56 -6.34
C GLY A 328 -18.29 1.99 -5.84
N ALA A 329 -17.70 2.64 -4.84
CA ALA A 329 -16.40 2.26 -4.28
C ALA A 329 -16.43 0.83 -3.71
N PHE A 330 -17.46 0.48 -2.95
CA PHE A 330 -17.63 -0.87 -2.43
C PHE A 330 -17.69 -1.91 -3.56
N GLY A 331 -18.51 -1.65 -4.58
CA GLY A 331 -18.63 -2.55 -5.71
C GLY A 331 -17.33 -2.68 -6.51
N ALA A 332 -16.53 -1.61 -6.64
CA ALA A 332 -15.20 -1.68 -7.25
C ALA A 332 -14.26 -2.64 -6.49
N PHE A 333 -14.19 -2.54 -5.17
CA PHE A 333 -13.35 -3.41 -4.33
C PHE A 333 -13.85 -4.85 -4.23
N VAL A 334 -15.11 -5.13 -4.57
CA VAL A 334 -15.62 -6.50 -4.76
C VAL A 334 -15.36 -7.00 -6.19
N ALA A 335 -15.60 -6.15 -7.19
CA ALA A 335 -15.49 -6.47 -8.61
C ALA A 335 -14.04 -6.72 -9.03
N ALA A 336 -13.09 -5.97 -8.49
CA ALA A 336 -11.65 -6.14 -8.78
C ALA A 336 -11.13 -7.56 -8.46
N PRO A 337 -11.22 -8.07 -7.21
CA PRO A 337 -10.71 -9.40 -6.87
C PRO A 337 -11.50 -10.52 -7.53
N VAL A 338 -12.84 -10.41 -7.56
CA VAL A 338 -13.71 -11.43 -8.18
C VAL A 338 -13.50 -11.49 -9.69
N GLY A 339 -13.48 -10.32 -10.34
CA GLY A 339 -13.17 -10.19 -11.75
C GLY A 339 -11.78 -10.75 -12.07
N GLY A 340 -10.78 -10.44 -11.25
CA GLY A 340 -9.44 -10.95 -11.45
C GLY A 340 -9.36 -12.47 -11.46
N ILE A 341 -10.05 -13.13 -10.53
CA ILE A 341 -10.12 -14.59 -10.48
C ILE A 341 -10.85 -15.13 -11.72
N ILE A 342 -12.01 -14.58 -12.07
CA ILE A 342 -12.82 -15.04 -13.21
C ILE A 342 -12.03 -14.92 -14.52
N TRP A 343 -11.43 -13.76 -14.79
CA TRP A 343 -10.62 -13.55 -15.98
C TRP A 343 -9.37 -14.43 -16.01
N GLY A 344 -8.76 -14.70 -14.84
CA GLY A 344 -7.67 -15.67 -14.73
C GLY A 344 -8.10 -17.08 -15.15
N PHE A 345 -9.28 -17.55 -14.71
CA PHE A 345 -9.82 -18.85 -15.14
C PHE A 345 -10.23 -18.86 -16.62
N ILE A 346 -10.77 -17.76 -17.15
CA ILE A 346 -11.05 -17.64 -18.59
C ILE A 346 -9.74 -17.76 -19.38
N ALA A 347 -8.67 -17.08 -18.94
CA ALA A 347 -7.35 -17.16 -19.57
C ALA A 347 -6.80 -18.59 -19.55
N LEU A 348 -6.97 -19.30 -18.43
CA LEU A 348 -6.59 -20.70 -18.30
C LEU A 348 -7.33 -21.58 -19.32
N VAL A 349 -8.67 -21.45 -19.41
CA VAL A 349 -9.48 -22.21 -20.37
C VAL A 349 -9.06 -21.93 -21.80
N VAL A 350 -8.82 -20.66 -22.15
CA VAL A 350 -8.34 -20.26 -23.48
C VAL A 350 -6.97 -20.89 -23.77
N ARG A 351 -6.02 -20.80 -22.85
CA ARG A 351 -4.68 -21.38 -23.03
C ARG A 351 -4.74 -22.89 -23.22
N LEU A 352 -5.45 -23.60 -22.34
CA LEU A 352 -5.59 -25.06 -22.42
C LEU A 352 -6.29 -25.48 -23.71
N SER A 353 -7.31 -24.73 -24.15
CA SER A 353 -8.00 -24.98 -25.42
C SER A 353 -7.07 -24.81 -26.62
N VAL A 354 -6.25 -23.75 -26.65
CA VAL A 354 -5.27 -23.52 -27.73
C VAL A 354 -4.21 -24.62 -27.74
N GLN A 355 -3.70 -25.02 -26.56
CA GLN A 355 -2.72 -26.11 -26.44
C GLN A 355 -3.31 -27.45 -26.88
N PHE A 356 -4.56 -27.73 -26.52
CA PHE A 356 -5.27 -28.94 -26.94
C PHE A 356 -5.47 -28.98 -28.47
N VAL A 357 -5.92 -27.88 -29.08
CA VAL A 357 -6.10 -27.80 -30.54
C VAL A 357 -4.76 -27.94 -31.27
N ARG A 358 -3.69 -27.35 -30.75
CA ARG A 358 -2.34 -27.48 -31.33
C ARG A 358 -1.80 -28.91 -31.23
N ALA A 359 -1.92 -29.54 -30.06
CA ALA A 359 -1.52 -30.94 -29.85
C ALA A 359 -2.28 -31.88 -30.80
N LYS A 360 -3.60 -31.70 -30.91
CA LYS A 360 -4.44 -32.48 -31.84
C LYS A 360 -4.06 -32.25 -33.31
N SER A 361 -3.73 -31.01 -33.69
CA SER A 361 -3.30 -30.69 -35.06
C SER A 361 -1.91 -31.23 -35.40
N ARG A 362 -1.03 -31.42 -34.41
CA ARG A 362 0.34 -31.92 -34.59
C ARG A 362 0.48 -33.42 -34.33
N GLY A 363 -0.57 -34.07 -33.82
CA GLY A 363 -0.52 -35.47 -33.39
C GLY A 363 0.32 -35.70 -32.13
N GLU A 364 0.60 -34.63 -31.38
CA GLU A 364 1.40 -34.66 -30.14
C GLU A 364 0.49 -34.93 -28.92
N ARG A 365 1.07 -35.48 -27.84
CA ARG A 365 0.36 -35.68 -26.57
C ARG A 365 0.10 -34.32 -25.91
N PHE A 366 -1.09 -34.15 -25.35
CA PHE A 366 -1.40 -32.99 -24.49
C PHE A 366 -0.74 -33.16 -23.13
N ASP A 367 0.22 -32.30 -22.83
CA ASP A 367 1.10 -32.33 -21.65
C ASP A 367 0.87 -31.14 -20.70
N ALA A 368 -0.01 -30.20 -21.05
CA ALA A 368 -0.19 -28.94 -20.33
C ALA A 368 -0.68 -29.06 -18.87
N LEU A 369 -1.24 -30.22 -18.51
CA LEU A 369 -1.70 -30.56 -17.16
C LEU A 369 -0.80 -31.62 -16.48
N ASP A 370 0.31 -32.00 -17.10
CA ASP A 370 1.29 -32.87 -16.47
C ASP A 370 2.03 -32.05 -15.40
N ARG A 371 2.29 -32.68 -14.24
CA ARG A 371 3.09 -32.04 -13.20
C ARG A 371 4.51 -31.81 -13.75
N PRO A 372 5.11 -30.63 -13.54
CA PRO A 372 6.51 -30.43 -13.88
C PRO A 372 7.32 -31.50 -13.16
N ILE A 373 8.13 -32.23 -13.92
CA ILE A 373 9.12 -33.16 -13.36
C ILE A 373 10.10 -32.26 -12.61
N ALA A 374 10.26 -32.48 -11.29
CA ALA A 374 11.32 -31.83 -10.55
C ALA A 374 12.64 -32.30 -11.19
N ASP A 375 13.39 -31.39 -11.80
CA ASP A 375 14.72 -31.72 -12.30
C ASP A 375 15.57 -32.12 -11.09
N ALA A 376 15.83 -33.41 -10.94
CA ALA A 376 16.62 -34.00 -9.86
C ALA A 376 18.07 -33.46 -9.83
N GLU A 377 18.52 -32.78 -10.89
CA GLU A 377 19.83 -32.10 -10.94
C GLU A 377 19.81 -30.75 -10.20
N ALA A 378 18.66 -30.09 -10.05
CA ALA A 378 18.56 -28.87 -9.23
C ALA A 378 18.57 -29.18 -7.73
N GLU A 379 18.03 -30.35 -7.32
CA GLU A 379 18.06 -30.79 -5.93
C GLU A 379 19.45 -31.23 -5.46
N GLU A 380 20.36 -31.71 -6.33
CA GLU A 380 21.73 -32.08 -5.93
C GLU A 380 22.67 -30.87 -5.80
N ASP A 381 22.55 -29.86 -6.68
CA ASP A 381 23.30 -28.60 -6.55
C ASP A 381 22.78 -27.77 -5.35
N ASP A 382 21.46 -27.75 -5.15
CA ASP A 382 20.87 -27.14 -3.95
C ASP A 382 21.16 -27.96 -2.68
N ALA A 383 21.24 -29.30 -2.72
CA ALA A 383 21.61 -30.09 -1.54
C ALA A 383 23.05 -29.86 -1.09
N GLN A 384 23.98 -29.59 -2.00
CA GLN A 384 25.35 -29.22 -1.62
C GLN A 384 25.41 -27.80 -1.01
N LEU A 385 24.63 -26.85 -1.52
CA LEU A 385 24.47 -25.49 -0.96
C LEU A 385 23.70 -25.48 0.39
N VAL A 386 22.73 -26.38 0.56
CA VAL A 386 21.89 -26.51 1.77
C VAL A 386 22.66 -27.07 2.97
N THR A 387 23.80 -27.73 2.75
CA THR A 387 24.69 -28.11 3.86
C THR A 387 25.40 -26.91 4.52
N GLU A 388 25.46 -25.74 3.87
CA GLU A 388 26.12 -24.54 4.43
C GLU A 388 25.15 -23.41 4.81
N VAL A 389 23.89 -23.37 4.35
CA VAL A 389 22.95 -22.31 4.74
C VAL A 389 21.53 -22.85 4.90
N HIS A 390 21.04 -22.90 6.15
CA HIS A 390 19.61 -23.06 6.44
C HIS A 390 18.83 -21.80 5.99
N ALA A 391 18.11 -21.87 4.87
CA ALA A 391 17.11 -20.91 4.44
C ALA A 391 16.01 -21.58 3.57
N PRO A 392 14.77 -21.04 3.53
CA PRO A 392 13.60 -21.74 3.02
C PRO A 392 13.48 -21.72 1.49
N VAL A 393 12.85 -22.76 0.96
CA VAL A 393 12.58 -23.03 -0.47
C VAL A 393 11.95 -21.81 -1.16
N ALA A 394 12.54 -21.38 -2.28
CA ALA A 394 11.98 -20.32 -3.12
C ALA A 394 10.72 -20.79 -3.86
N GLY A 395 9.61 -20.08 -3.65
CA GLY A 395 8.34 -20.35 -4.33
C GLY A 395 8.42 -20.07 -5.83
N LYS A 396 7.58 -20.77 -6.61
CA LYS A 396 7.47 -20.80 -8.10
C LYS A 396 7.48 -19.48 -8.88
N PHE A 397 7.53 -18.33 -8.21
CA PHE A 397 7.53 -17.00 -8.83
C PHE A 397 8.54 -15.99 -8.24
N PHE A 398 9.42 -16.40 -7.33
CA PHE A 398 10.49 -15.55 -6.78
C PHE A 398 11.83 -15.83 -7.43
#